data_AF-A0A7C3G052-F1
#
_entry.id   AF-A0A7C3G052-F1
#
_cell.length_a   1.000
_cell.length_b   1.000
_cell.length_c   1.000
_cell.angle_alpha   90.00
_cell.angle_beta   90.00
_cell.angle_gamma   90.00
#
_symmetry.space_group_name_H-M   'P 1'
#
loop_
_entity.id
_entity.type
_entity.pdbx_description
1 polymer ?
#
loop_
_entity_poly.entity_id
_entity_poly.type
_entity_poly.pdbx_seq_one_letter_code
_entity_poly.pdbx_strand_id
1 'polypeptide(L)'
;MDESKKAAYIFPGQGSQAVGMGQDLYDTYPTAKRIFEEADDRLGFSLSGLCFEGPEDELRKTVNAQPALVTMSYACLKAAQETGKGLPSPAYLAGHSLGEYTALAAADVLDFADTVFLARERGRLMYEAGLLQPGTMAAIIGLDEAV
;
A
#
# COMPACT_ATOMS: atom_id res chain seq x y z
N MET A 1 34.96 -3.07 9.34
CA MET A 1 33.49 -3.22 9.44
C MET A 1 32.98 -3.15 8.03
N ASP A 2 32.25 -4.18 7.59
CA ASP A 2 31.66 -4.21 6.27
C ASP A 2 30.61 -3.09 6.18
N GLU A 3 30.91 -2.00 5.46
CA GLU A 3 29.93 -0.99 5.10
C GLU A 3 29.02 -1.54 3.98
N SER A 4 28.35 -2.66 4.24
CA SER A 4 27.23 -3.06 3.40
C SER A 4 26.23 -1.91 3.45
N LYS A 5 25.94 -1.29 2.29
CA LYS A 5 25.00 -0.16 2.19
C LYS A 5 23.70 -0.50 2.92
N LYS A 6 23.44 0.17 4.04
CA LYS A 6 22.18 0.01 4.77
C LYS A 6 21.04 0.54 3.90
N ALA A 7 20.03 -0.30 3.67
CA ALA A 7 18.82 0.10 2.96
C ALA A 7 17.68 0.34 3.94
N ALA A 8 16.78 1.26 3.58
CA ALA A 8 15.49 1.45 4.24
C ALA A 8 14.38 1.28 3.20
N TYR A 9 13.33 0.54 3.54
CA TYR A 9 12.15 0.42 2.70
C TYR A 9 11.08 1.38 3.19
N ILE A 10 10.64 2.27 2.30
CA ILE A 10 9.63 3.29 2.60
C ILE A 10 8.40 3.04 1.74
N PHE A 11 7.25 2.87 2.39
CA PHE A 11 6.00 2.60 1.71
C PHE A 11 5.13 3.86 1.62
N PRO A 12 4.59 4.18 0.43
CA PRO A 12 3.79 5.38 0.22
C PRO A 12 2.43 5.28 0.92
N GLY A 13 1.85 6.45 1.22
CA GLY A 13 0.50 6.58 1.73
C GLY A 13 -0.55 6.78 0.64
N GLN A 14 -1.79 7.07 1.05
CA GLN A 14 -2.88 7.40 0.15
C GLN A 14 -2.56 8.64 -0.70
N GLY A 15 -2.94 8.61 -1.98
CA GLY A 15 -2.71 9.67 -2.96
C GLY A 15 -1.89 9.20 -4.18
N SER A 16 -1.15 8.09 -4.05
CA SER A 16 -0.33 7.52 -5.13
C SER A 16 -1.04 6.44 -5.96
N GLN A 17 -2.29 6.10 -5.64
CA GLN A 17 -3.06 5.09 -6.38
C GLN A 17 -3.43 5.59 -7.78
N ALA A 18 -3.36 4.70 -8.76
CA ALA A 18 -3.75 4.96 -10.15
C ALA A 18 -4.32 3.69 -10.80
N VAL A 19 -5.25 3.87 -11.74
CA VAL A 19 -5.76 2.75 -12.54
C VAL A 19 -4.63 2.17 -13.40
N GLY A 20 -4.60 0.85 -13.52
CA GLY A 20 -3.54 0.09 -14.19
C GLY A 20 -2.39 -0.31 -13.24
N MET A 21 -2.42 0.09 -11.97
CA MET A 21 -1.33 -0.24 -11.04
C MET A 21 -1.28 -1.74 -10.75
N GLY A 22 -0.07 -2.30 -10.83
CA GLY A 22 0.21 -3.69 -10.45
C GLY A 22 -0.20 -4.75 -11.48
N GLN A 23 -0.81 -4.36 -12.60
CA GLN A 23 -1.19 -5.30 -13.66
C GLN A 23 0.04 -5.98 -14.29
N ASP A 24 1.08 -5.19 -14.57
CA ASP A 24 2.36 -5.68 -15.09
C ASP A 24 3.03 -6.67 -14.11
N LEU A 25 2.99 -6.37 -12.81
CA LEU A 25 3.49 -7.25 -11.77
C LEU A 25 2.68 -8.55 -11.69
N TYR A 26 1.35 -8.44 -11.71
CA TYR A 26 0.41 -9.56 -11.67
C TYR A 26 0.65 -10.53 -12.83
N ASP A 27 0.82 -10.01 -14.04
CA ASP A 27 1.02 -10.82 -15.25
C ASP A 27 2.42 -11.45 -15.31
N THR A 28 3.43 -10.79 -14.72
CA THR A 28 4.84 -11.19 -14.85
C THR A 28 5.32 -12.11 -13.73
N TYR A 29 4.91 -11.86 -12.48
CA TYR A 29 5.48 -12.49 -11.29
C TYR A 29 4.45 -13.37 -10.56
N PRO A 30 4.64 -14.70 -10.51
CA PRO A 30 3.81 -15.61 -9.73
C PRO A 30 3.64 -15.23 -8.25
N THR A 31 4.63 -14.58 -7.63
CA THR A 31 4.46 -14.04 -6.27
C THR A 31 3.46 -12.89 -6.22
N ALA A 32 3.58 -11.89 -7.10
CA ALA A 32 2.65 -10.76 -7.16
C ALA A 32 1.22 -11.22 -7.48
N LYS A 33 1.06 -12.15 -8.43
CA LYS A 33 -0.24 -12.75 -8.76
C LYS A 33 -0.95 -13.29 -7.51
N ARG A 34 -0.26 -14.12 -6.73
CA ARG A 34 -0.81 -14.70 -5.49
C ARG A 34 -1.17 -13.65 -4.45
N ILE A 35 -0.41 -12.56 -4.35
CA ILE A 35 -0.71 -11.46 -3.41
C ILE A 35 -2.02 -10.75 -3.78
N PHE A 36 -2.27 -10.52 -5.08
CA PHE A 36 -3.56 -9.97 -5.52
C PHE A 36 -4.72 -10.95 -5.33
N GLU A 37 -4.52 -12.24 -5.65
CA GLU A 37 -5.53 -13.28 -5.43
C GLU A 37 -5.89 -13.42 -3.93
N GLU A 38 -4.88 -13.42 -3.06
CA GLU A 38 -5.08 -13.47 -1.59
C GLU A 38 -5.84 -12.24 -1.08
N ALA A 39 -5.56 -11.05 -1.62
CA ALA A 39 -6.30 -9.84 -1.29
C ALA A 39 -7.77 -9.92 -1.74
N ASP A 40 -8.01 -10.38 -2.96
CA ASP A 40 -9.36 -10.56 -3.51
C ASP A 40 -10.18 -11.55 -2.67
N ASP A 41 -9.58 -12.71 -2.36
CA ASP A 41 -10.19 -13.74 -1.53
C ASP A 41 -10.52 -13.22 -0.13
N ARG A 42 -9.58 -12.49 0.49
CA ARG A 42 -9.74 -11.96 1.84
C ARG A 42 -10.82 -10.88 1.93
N LEU A 43 -10.99 -10.08 0.88
CA LEU A 43 -11.96 -9.00 0.83
C LEU A 43 -13.32 -9.42 0.26
N GLY A 44 -13.38 -10.55 -0.43
CA GLY A 44 -14.61 -11.08 -1.04
C GLY A 44 -15.07 -10.33 -2.29
N PHE A 45 -14.17 -9.56 -2.93
CA PHE A 45 -14.43 -8.89 -4.22
C PHE A 45 -13.11 -8.70 -4.97
N SER A 46 -13.19 -8.44 -6.28
CA SER A 46 -11.99 -8.21 -7.11
C SER A 46 -11.41 -6.81 -6.87
N LEU A 47 -10.53 -6.71 -5.87
CA LEU A 47 -9.69 -5.54 -5.65
C LEU A 47 -8.68 -5.40 -6.80
N SER A 48 -8.16 -6.52 -7.29
CA SER A 48 -7.29 -6.59 -8.46
C SER A 48 -7.92 -5.94 -9.70
N GLY A 49 -9.16 -6.30 -10.05
CA GLY A 49 -9.90 -5.68 -11.14
C GLY A 49 -10.06 -4.17 -10.95
N LEU A 50 -10.35 -3.72 -9.73
CA LEU A 50 -10.42 -2.29 -9.42
C LEU A 50 -9.06 -1.58 -9.58
N CYS A 51 -7.95 -2.23 -9.24
CA CYS A 51 -6.61 -1.67 -9.43
C CYS A 51 -6.24 -1.58 -10.91
N PHE A 52 -6.56 -2.61 -11.70
CA PHE A 52 -6.13 -2.74 -13.09
C PHE A 52 -7.01 -1.93 -14.04
N GLU A 53 -8.33 -2.00 -13.84
CA GLU A 53 -9.32 -1.50 -14.81
C GLU A 53 -10.08 -0.27 -14.27
N GLY A 54 -10.11 -0.08 -12.95
CA GLY A 54 -10.83 1.02 -12.31
C GLY A 54 -12.34 0.73 -12.16
N PRO A 55 -13.20 1.77 -12.17
CA PRO A 55 -12.92 3.15 -12.58
C PRO A 55 -12.15 3.96 -11.52
N GLU A 56 -11.53 5.06 -11.95
CA GLU A 56 -10.60 5.85 -11.13
C GLU A 56 -11.27 6.49 -9.89
N ASP A 57 -12.53 6.90 -10.01
CA ASP A 57 -13.33 7.48 -8.93
C ASP A 57 -13.66 6.45 -7.84
N GLU A 58 -13.97 5.21 -8.23
CA GLU A 58 -14.15 4.11 -7.28
C GLU A 58 -12.83 3.73 -6.61
N LEU A 59 -11.72 3.67 -7.36
CA LEU A 59 -10.40 3.39 -6.80
C LEU A 59 -9.95 4.49 -5.81
N ARG A 60 -10.33 5.76 -6.07
CA ARG A 60 -10.02 6.90 -5.20
C ARG A 60 -10.80 6.91 -3.89
N LYS A 61 -11.92 6.18 -3.76
CA LYS A 61 -12.63 6.10 -2.49
C LYS A 61 -11.70 5.52 -1.43
N THR A 62 -11.58 6.19 -0.30
CA THR A 62 -10.69 5.83 0.81
C THR A 62 -10.81 4.36 1.23
N VAL A 63 -12.02 3.80 1.23
CA VAL A 63 -12.27 2.38 1.53
C VAL A 63 -11.60 1.41 0.54
N ASN A 64 -11.40 1.82 -0.71
CA ASN A 64 -10.79 1.02 -1.78
C ASN A 64 -9.30 1.37 -1.96
N ALA A 65 -8.95 2.66 -1.93
CA ALA A 65 -7.59 3.13 -2.09
C ALA A 65 -6.63 2.52 -1.06
N GLN A 66 -7.10 2.38 0.20
CA GLN A 66 -6.27 1.87 1.28
C GLN A 66 -5.83 0.41 1.07
N PRO A 67 -6.73 -0.57 0.93
CA PRO A 67 -6.32 -1.94 0.65
C PRO A 67 -5.57 -2.06 -0.68
N ALA A 68 -5.95 -1.29 -1.70
CA ALA A 68 -5.29 -1.33 -3.01
C ALA A 68 -3.80 -0.95 -2.94
N LEU A 69 -3.46 0.09 -2.17
CA LEU A 69 -2.07 0.53 -1.98
C LEU A 69 -1.25 -0.45 -1.13
N VAL A 70 -1.86 -1.08 -0.12
CA VAL A 70 -1.21 -2.16 0.65
C VAL A 70 -0.88 -3.33 -0.27
N THR A 71 -1.86 -3.83 -1.03
CA THR A 71 -1.69 -4.93 -1.98
C THR A 71 -0.62 -4.62 -3.02
N MET A 72 -0.70 -3.46 -3.68
CA MET A 72 0.28 -3.05 -4.71
C MET A 72 1.70 -2.97 -4.14
N SER A 73 1.86 -2.31 -2.98
CA SER A 73 3.18 -2.12 -2.37
C SER A 73 3.80 -3.44 -1.91
N TYR A 74 2.98 -4.33 -1.33
CA TYR A 74 3.43 -5.65 -0.89
C TYR A 74 3.75 -6.57 -2.08
N ALA A 75 2.93 -6.56 -3.13
CA ALA A 75 3.17 -7.29 -4.37
C ALA A 75 4.48 -6.84 -5.04
N CYS A 76 4.74 -5.54 -5.09
CA CYS A 76 6.00 -4.98 -5.59
C CYS A 76 7.21 -5.50 -4.80
N LEU A 77 7.13 -5.50 -3.46
CA LEU A 77 8.20 -6.05 -2.62
C LEU A 77 8.45 -7.54 -2.90
N LYS A 78 7.39 -8.36 -2.97
CA LYS A 78 7.52 -9.80 -3.20
C LYS A 78 8.03 -10.11 -4.62
N ALA A 79 7.57 -9.40 -5.63
CA ALA A 79 8.09 -9.51 -6.99
C ALA A 79 9.58 -9.15 -7.06
N ALA A 80 10.01 -8.06 -6.41
CA ALA A 80 11.41 -7.67 -6.37
C ALA A 80 12.30 -8.75 -5.71
N GLN A 81 11.80 -9.40 -4.65
CA GLN A 81 12.46 -10.53 -4.00
C GLN A 81 12.54 -11.78 -4.91
N GLU A 82 11.55 -12.01 -5.77
CA GLU A 82 11.52 -13.14 -6.72
C GLU A 82 12.60 -13.05 -7.82
N THR A 83 12.98 -11.84 -8.26
CA THR A 83 13.93 -11.64 -9.38
C THR A 83 15.35 -12.17 -9.18
N GLY A 84 15.72 -12.61 -7.96
CA GLY A 84 17.04 -13.18 -7.66
C GLY A 84 18.21 -12.16 -7.65
N LYS A 85 18.02 -10.94 -8.15
CA LYS A 85 18.95 -9.79 -8.00
C LYS A 85 18.73 -9.04 -6.68
N GLY A 86 18.27 -9.78 -5.67
CA GLY A 86 17.42 -9.31 -4.56
C GLY A 86 17.75 -7.95 -3.96
N LEU A 87 16.70 -7.26 -3.50
CA LEU A 87 16.86 -6.06 -2.71
C LEU A 87 17.67 -6.37 -1.43
N PRO A 88 18.61 -5.50 -1.01
CA PRO A 88 19.38 -5.69 0.21
C PRO A 88 18.46 -5.75 1.43
N SER A 89 18.73 -6.65 2.38
CA SER A 89 17.95 -6.71 3.62
C SER A 89 17.83 -5.32 4.26
N PRO A 90 16.60 -4.82 4.49
CA PRO A 90 16.43 -3.48 5.02
C PRO A 90 16.87 -3.45 6.48
N ALA A 91 17.60 -2.42 6.86
CA ALA A 91 17.86 -2.11 8.27
C ALA A 91 16.64 -1.44 8.93
N TYR A 92 15.77 -0.83 8.12
CA TYR A 92 14.57 -0.09 8.57
C TYR A 92 13.42 -0.28 7.59
N LEU A 93 12.20 -0.35 8.12
CA LEU A 93 10.96 -0.26 7.36
C LEU A 93 10.13 0.86 7.96
N ALA A 94 9.54 1.69 7.11
CA ALA A 94 8.63 2.74 7.53
C ALA A 94 7.59 3.01 6.43
N GLY A 95 6.50 3.67 6.79
CA GLY A 95 5.54 4.13 5.80
C GLY A 95 4.76 5.32 6.29
N HIS A 96 4.29 6.14 5.33
CA HIS A 96 3.58 7.36 5.65
C HIS A 96 2.07 7.10 5.78
N SER A 97 1.50 7.34 6.96
CA SER A 97 0.08 7.14 7.24
C SER A 97 -0.35 5.69 6.91
N LEU A 98 -1.09 5.47 5.83
CA LEU A 98 -1.45 4.12 5.36
C LEU A 98 -0.22 3.22 5.13
N GLY A 99 0.88 3.78 4.62
CA GLY A 99 2.07 2.98 4.28
C GLY A 99 2.66 2.24 5.49
N GLU A 100 2.37 2.68 6.72
CA GLU A 100 2.80 2.00 7.94
C GLU A 100 2.23 0.59 8.05
N TYR A 101 1.00 0.35 7.58
CA TYR A 101 0.41 -0.99 7.52
C TYR A 101 1.21 -1.92 6.60
N THR A 102 1.60 -1.42 5.43
CA THR A 102 2.48 -2.16 4.52
C THR A 102 3.85 -2.42 5.15
N ALA A 103 4.41 -1.45 5.88
CA ALA A 103 5.68 -1.61 6.58
C ALA A 103 5.61 -2.72 7.65
N LEU A 104 4.51 -2.77 8.41
CA LEU A 104 4.25 -3.80 9.41
C LEU A 104 4.10 -5.20 8.78
N ALA A 105 3.38 -5.29 7.67
CA ALA A 105 3.27 -6.55 6.91
C ALA A 105 4.61 -6.99 6.32
N ALA A 106 5.39 -6.06 5.77
CA ALA A 106 6.71 -6.33 5.23
C ALA A 106 7.75 -6.73 6.30
N ALA A 107 7.49 -6.38 7.56
CA ALA A 107 8.28 -6.76 8.72
C ALA A 107 7.76 -8.02 9.43
N ASP A 108 6.78 -8.72 8.84
CA ASP A 108 6.12 -9.91 9.40
C ASP A 108 5.47 -9.68 10.78
N VAL A 109 5.15 -8.43 11.12
CA VAL A 109 4.43 -8.08 12.37
C VAL A 109 2.94 -8.36 12.22
N LEU A 110 2.40 -8.13 11.02
CA LEU A 110 1.04 -8.47 10.64
C LEU A 110 1.10 -9.41 9.43
N ASP A 111 0.20 -10.38 9.38
CA ASP A 111 -0.02 -11.16 8.17
C ASP A 111 -0.63 -10.27 7.07
N PHE A 112 -0.33 -10.61 5.82
CA PHE A 112 -0.74 -9.78 4.67
C PHE A 112 -2.27 -9.72 4.54
N ALA A 113 -2.95 -10.87 4.63
CA ALA A 113 -4.40 -10.94 4.51
C ALA A 113 -5.09 -10.03 5.54
N ASP A 114 -4.76 -10.14 6.83
CA ASP A 114 -5.37 -9.27 7.83
C ASP A 114 -4.92 -7.81 7.71
N THR A 115 -3.71 -7.53 7.20
CA THR A 115 -3.28 -6.15 6.89
C THR A 115 -4.17 -5.52 5.82
N VAL A 116 -4.48 -6.22 4.74
CA VAL A 116 -5.37 -5.74 3.66
C VAL A 116 -6.78 -5.52 4.20
N PHE A 117 -7.30 -6.47 4.99
CA PHE A 117 -8.61 -6.34 5.61
C PHE A 117 -8.67 -5.13 6.56
N LEU A 118 -7.66 -4.97 7.42
CA LEU A 118 -7.57 -3.87 8.37
C LEU A 118 -7.43 -2.51 7.66
N ALA A 119 -6.68 -2.43 6.57
CA ALA A 119 -6.58 -1.23 5.74
C ALA A 119 -7.93 -0.83 5.15
N ARG A 120 -8.74 -1.82 4.70
CA ARG A 120 -10.11 -1.56 4.24
C ARG A 120 -11.03 -1.07 5.36
N GLU A 121 -11.00 -1.70 6.53
CA GLU A 121 -11.79 -1.28 7.68
C GLU A 121 -11.40 0.13 8.15
N ARG A 122 -10.10 0.44 8.19
CA ARG A 122 -9.62 1.79 8.44
C ARG A 122 -10.17 2.78 7.42
N GLY A 123 -10.14 2.44 6.13
CA GLY A 123 -10.67 3.30 5.08
C GLY A 123 -12.18 3.52 5.18
N ARG A 124 -12.95 2.49 5.55
CA ARG A 124 -14.39 2.58 5.82
C ARG A 124 -14.69 3.51 7.01
N LEU A 125 -14.03 3.29 8.14
CA LEU A 125 -14.23 4.08 9.36
C LEU A 125 -13.85 5.56 9.15
N MET A 126 -12.76 5.82 8.42
CA MET A 126 -12.36 7.19 8.06
C MET A 126 -13.41 7.88 7.18
N TYR A 127 -13.97 7.16 6.20
CA TYR A 127 -15.02 7.70 5.34
C TYR A 127 -16.29 8.02 6.15
N GLU A 128 -16.75 7.09 6.99
CA GLU A 128 -17.92 7.30 7.86
C GLU A 128 -17.74 8.47 8.82
N ALA A 129 -16.56 8.59 9.44
CA ALA A 129 -16.23 9.72 10.32
C ALA A 129 -16.28 11.05 9.54
N GLY A 130 -15.78 11.09 8.30
CA GLY A 130 -15.83 12.27 7.45
C GLY A 130 -17.24 12.70 7.05
N LEU A 131 -18.19 11.77 6.96
CA LEU A 131 -19.61 12.11 6.75
C LEU A 131 -20.24 12.75 8.00
N LEU A 132 -19.84 12.30 9.20
CA LEU A 132 -20.34 12.83 10.47
C LEU A 132 -19.71 14.17 10.84
N GLN A 133 -18.43 14.37 10.53
CA GLN A 133 -17.64 15.56 10.85
C GLN A 133 -16.83 15.99 9.61
N PRO A 134 -17.43 16.78 8.70
CA PRO A 134 -16.76 17.22 7.49
C PRO A 134 -15.52 18.08 7.81
N GLY A 135 -14.41 17.78 7.13
CA GLY A 135 -13.15 18.51 7.24
C GLY A 135 -12.40 18.55 5.91
N THR A 136 -11.33 19.34 5.85
CA THR A 136 -10.44 19.44 4.68
C THR A 136 -8.98 19.49 5.11
N MET A 137 -8.06 19.31 4.16
CA MET A 137 -6.62 19.35 4.37
C MET A 137 -5.99 20.44 3.49
N ALA A 138 -4.98 21.11 4.02
CA ALA A 138 -4.15 22.06 3.28
C ALA A 138 -2.67 21.69 3.44
N ALA A 139 -1.91 21.73 2.34
CA ALA A 139 -0.45 21.63 2.38
C ALA A 139 0.13 23.05 2.37
N ILE A 140 0.93 23.38 3.38
CA ILE A 140 1.57 24.69 3.50
C ILE A 140 3.05 24.54 3.15
N ILE A 141 3.53 25.36 2.22
CA ILE A 141 4.90 25.31 1.71
C ILE A 141 5.53 26.69 1.92
N GLY A 142 6.76 26.73 2.43
CA GLY A 142 7.51 27.97 2.58
C GLY A 142 7.09 28.84 3.76
N LEU A 143 6.58 28.23 4.84
CA LEU A 143 6.47 28.95 6.11
C LEU A 143 7.87 29.13 6.70
N ASP A 144 8.22 30.34 7.11
CA ASP A 144 9.45 30.58 7.87
C ASP A 144 9.39 29.77 9.17
N GLU A 145 10.51 29.18 9.59
CA GLU A 145 10.60 28.56 10.92
C GLU A 145 10.30 29.64 11.97
N ALA A 146 9.38 29.34 12.90
CA ALA A 146 9.10 30.26 13.99
C ALA A 146 10.39 30.47 14.81
N VAL A 147 10.85 31.73 14.87
CA VAL A 147 12.00 32.17 15.66
C VAL A 147 11.74 31.98 17.15
#